data_AF-G5DXY6-F1
#
_entry.id   AF-G5DXY6-F1
#
_cell.length_a   1.000
_cell.length_b   1.000
_cell.length_c   1.000
_cell.angle_alpha   90.00
_cell.angle_beta   90.00
_cell.angle_gamma   90.00
#
_symmetry.space_group_name_H-M   'P 1'
#
loop_
_entity.id
_entity.type
_entity.pdbx_description
1 polymer ?
#
loop_
_entity_poly.entity_id
_entity_poly.type
_entity_poly.pdbx_seq_one_letter_code
_entity_poly.pdbx_strand_id
1 'polypeptide(L)'
;REAIIMNHILPYVKELVSDTNQRVKSALASVIMGLSTILGKDNTVEHLLPLFLAQLKDECPEVRLNIISNIDCVNEVIGIRQLSQSLLPAIVELAEDSKWRVRLAIIEYMPLLAGQL
;
A
#
# COMPACT_ATOMS: atom_id res chain seq x y z
N ARG A 1 -20.23 -2.85 -10.90
CA ARG A 1 -19.72 -2.25 -9.64
C ARG A 1 -18.30 -1.76 -9.83
N GLU A 2 -17.41 -2.64 -10.28
CA GLU A 2 -16.02 -2.34 -10.66
C GLU A 2 -15.88 -1.14 -11.61
N ALA A 3 -16.64 -1.09 -12.71
CA ALA A 3 -16.63 0.05 -13.65
C ALA A 3 -16.97 1.40 -13.00
N ILE A 4 -17.82 1.43 -11.97
CA ILE A 4 -18.15 2.67 -11.26
C ILE A 4 -16.96 3.11 -10.41
N ILE A 5 -16.33 2.18 -9.70
CA ILE A 5 -15.14 2.46 -8.88
C ILE A 5 -14.01 2.96 -9.80
N MET A 6 -13.77 2.28 -10.90
CA MET A 6 -12.73 2.63 -11.87
C MET A 6 -12.94 3.99 -12.52
N ASN A 7 -14.17 4.32 -12.93
CA ASN A 7 -14.43 5.54 -13.68
C ASN A 7 -14.76 6.76 -12.79
N HIS A 8 -15.26 6.54 -11.58
CA HIS A 8 -15.77 7.63 -10.73
C HIS A 8 -15.09 7.75 -9.38
N ILE A 9 -14.40 6.72 -8.87
CA ILE A 9 -13.75 6.76 -7.55
C ILE A 9 -12.24 6.81 -7.69
N LEU A 10 -11.67 5.94 -8.52
CA LEU A 10 -10.23 5.81 -8.71
C LEU A 10 -9.54 7.12 -9.17
N PRO A 11 -10.13 7.97 -10.04
CA PRO A 11 -9.52 9.26 -10.38
C PRO A 11 -9.29 10.14 -9.15
N TYR A 12 -10.30 10.26 -8.27
CA TYR A 12 -10.18 11.04 -7.03
C TYR A 12 -9.22 10.38 -6.04
N VAL A 13 -9.18 9.05 -5.95
CA VAL A 13 -8.18 8.36 -5.13
C VAL A 13 -6.77 8.73 -5.58
N LYS A 14 -6.50 8.77 -6.90
CA LYS A 14 -5.19 9.19 -7.44
C LYS A 14 -4.84 10.63 -7.06
N GLU A 15 -5.82 11.55 -7.11
CA GLU A 15 -5.62 12.92 -6.66
C GLU A 15 -5.30 12.99 -5.17
N LEU A 16 -6.05 12.28 -4.33
CA LEU A 16 -5.89 12.28 -2.87
C LEU A 16 -4.58 11.64 -2.39
N VAL A 17 -4.02 10.70 -3.14
CA VAL A 17 -2.67 10.14 -2.87
C VAL A 17 -1.60 11.24 -2.94
N SER A 18 -1.79 12.22 -3.83
CA SER A 18 -0.85 13.32 -4.05
C SER A 18 -1.30 14.63 -3.36
N ASP A 19 -2.22 14.55 -2.40
CA ASP A 19 -2.74 15.74 -1.72
C ASP A 19 -1.62 16.45 -0.92
N THR A 20 -1.63 17.78 -0.98
CA THR A 20 -0.70 18.62 -0.19
C THR A 20 -0.86 18.44 1.32
N ASN A 21 -2.05 18.05 1.78
CA ASN A 21 -2.36 17.85 3.18
C ASN A 21 -2.02 16.42 3.61
N GLN A 22 -0.99 16.29 4.44
CA GLN A 22 -0.55 15.01 4.99
C GLN A 22 -1.64 14.23 5.74
N ARG A 23 -2.61 14.92 6.37
CA ARG A 23 -3.73 14.25 7.06
C ARG A 23 -4.67 13.57 6.07
N VAL A 24 -4.88 14.17 4.90
CA VAL A 24 -5.69 13.58 3.83
C VAL A 24 -4.99 12.33 3.30
N LYS A 25 -3.70 12.43 2.99
CA LYS A 25 -2.90 11.28 2.54
C LYS A 25 -2.88 10.14 3.56
N SER A 26 -2.71 10.46 4.85
CA SER A 26 -2.67 9.47 5.92
C SER A 26 -4.04 8.79 6.12
N ALA A 27 -5.13 9.56 6.08
CA ALA A 27 -6.48 9.02 6.16
C ALA A 27 -6.84 8.15 4.95
N LEU A 28 -6.35 8.49 3.75
CA LEU A 28 -6.51 7.63 2.58
C LEU A 28 -5.69 6.33 2.74
N ALA A 29 -4.43 6.45 3.16
CA ALA A 29 -3.54 5.30 3.34
C ALA A 29 -4.08 4.25 4.31
N SER A 30 -4.88 4.64 5.30
CA SER A 30 -5.47 3.69 6.25
C SER A 30 -6.66 2.89 5.68
N VAL A 31 -7.22 3.28 4.53
CA VAL A 31 -8.43 2.64 3.96
C VAL A 31 -8.26 2.16 2.52
N ILE A 32 -7.30 2.70 1.78
CA ILE A 32 -7.15 2.48 0.32
C ILE A 32 -7.00 1.00 -0.05
N MET A 33 -6.42 0.19 0.83
CA MET A 33 -6.25 -1.25 0.59
C MET A 33 -7.57 -2.02 0.50
N GLY A 34 -8.65 -1.53 1.11
CA GLY A 34 -9.98 -2.14 0.98
C GLY A 34 -10.54 -2.10 -0.45
N LEU A 35 -9.99 -1.28 -1.35
CA LEU A 35 -10.35 -1.29 -2.75
C LEU A 35 -9.82 -2.53 -3.49
N SER A 36 -8.71 -3.11 -3.01
CA SER A 36 -8.08 -4.26 -3.67
C SER A 36 -9.00 -5.49 -3.73
N THR A 37 -9.70 -5.77 -2.63
CA THR A 37 -10.64 -6.90 -2.54
C THR A 37 -11.87 -6.71 -3.42
N ILE A 38 -12.19 -5.47 -3.82
CA ILE A 38 -13.36 -5.15 -4.65
C ILE A 38 -13.01 -5.15 -6.14
N LEU A 39 -11.82 -4.66 -6.49
CA LEU A 39 -11.32 -4.59 -7.88
C LEU A 39 -10.68 -5.90 -8.34
N GLY A 40 -10.38 -6.82 -7.43
CA GLY A 40 -9.71 -8.07 -7.77
C GLY A 40 -8.26 -7.86 -8.21
N LYS A 41 -7.63 -8.96 -8.64
CA LYS A 41 -6.18 -9.03 -8.84
C LYS A 41 -5.68 -8.08 -9.93
N ASP A 42 -6.22 -8.17 -11.15
CA ASP A 42 -5.65 -7.49 -12.32
C ASP A 42 -5.71 -5.97 -12.17
N ASN A 43 -6.88 -5.43 -11.80
CA ASN A 43 -7.06 -3.99 -11.58
C ASN A 43 -6.29 -3.48 -10.36
N THR A 44 -6.11 -4.30 -9.32
CA THR A 44 -5.26 -3.93 -8.17
C THR A 44 -3.81 -3.78 -8.61
N VAL A 45 -3.28 -4.74 -9.37
CA VAL A 45 -1.90 -4.70 -9.87
C VAL A 45 -1.70 -3.55 -10.84
N GLU A 46 -2.63 -3.31 -11.76
CA GLU A 46 -2.50 -2.27 -12.78
C GLU A 46 -2.63 -0.86 -12.20
N HIS A 47 -3.55 -0.65 -11.24
CA HIS A 47 -3.95 0.70 -10.85
C HIS A 47 -3.69 1.07 -9.39
N LEU A 48 -3.78 0.13 -8.45
CA LEU A 48 -3.62 0.42 -7.03
C LEU A 48 -2.18 0.20 -6.56
N LEU A 49 -1.49 -0.83 -7.07
CA LEU A 49 -0.12 -1.15 -6.70
C LEU A 49 0.84 0.04 -6.94
N PRO A 50 0.78 0.78 -8.05
CA PRO A 50 1.59 1.99 -8.22
C PRO A 50 1.32 3.06 -7.15
N LEU A 51 0.07 3.18 -6.70
CA LEU A 51 -0.32 4.13 -5.65
C LEU A 51 0.22 3.71 -4.28
N PHE A 52 0.15 2.42 -3.96
CA PHE A 52 0.73 1.88 -2.73
C PHE A 52 2.24 2.10 -2.68
N LEU A 53 2.94 1.82 -3.78
CA LEU A 53 4.39 2.06 -3.89
C LEU A 53 4.75 3.54 -3.75
N ALA A 54 3.94 4.44 -4.30
CA ALA A 54 4.12 5.88 -4.10
C ALA A 54 3.93 6.28 -2.63
N GLN A 55 2.88 5.77 -1.96
CA GLN A 55 2.62 6.07 -0.55
C GLN A 55 3.63 5.44 0.41
N LEU A 56 4.23 4.28 0.08
CA LEU A 56 5.35 3.70 0.83
C LEU A 56 6.60 4.59 0.80
N LYS A 57 6.72 5.48 -0.19
CA LYS A 57 7.83 6.44 -0.32
C LYS A 57 7.42 7.86 0.07
N ASP A 58 6.25 8.05 0.68
CA ASP A 58 5.76 9.38 1.06
C ASP A 58 6.65 10.02 2.13
N GLU A 59 6.79 11.35 2.12
CA GLU A 59 7.56 12.07 3.12
C GLU A 59 6.98 11.93 4.54
N CYS A 60 5.65 11.82 4.65
CA CYS A 60 4.93 11.67 5.91
C CYS A 60 5.06 10.22 6.45
N PRO A 61 5.70 10.03 7.62
CA PRO A 61 5.88 8.69 8.18
C PRO A 61 4.57 7.96 8.50
N GLU A 62 3.53 8.68 8.90
CA GLU A 62 2.21 8.13 9.16
C GLU A 62 1.57 7.54 7.90
N VAL A 63 1.84 8.10 6.71
CA VAL A 63 1.37 7.54 5.44
C VAL A 63 2.07 6.20 5.19
N ARG A 64 3.40 6.17 5.31
CA ARG A 64 4.20 4.95 5.11
C ARG A 64 3.79 3.84 6.08
N LEU A 65 3.62 4.21 7.36
CA LEU A 65 3.17 3.31 8.43
C LEU A 65 1.79 2.71 8.12
N ASN A 66 0.82 3.54 7.71
CA ASN A 66 -0.53 3.06 7.40
C ASN A 66 -0.56 2.07 6.23
N ILE A 67 0.31 2.24 5.23
CA ILE A 67 0.39 1.29 4.12
C ILE A 67 1.03 -0.02 4.56
N ILE A 68 2.18 0.02 5.24
CA ILE A 68 2.85 -1.23 5.63
C ILE A 68 2.03 -2.04 6.63
N SER A 69 1.31 -1.39 7.55
CA SER A 69 0.49 -2.08 8.56
C SER A 69 -0.74 -2.79 7.98
N ASN A 70 -1.15 -2.50 6.74
CA ASN A 70 -2.34 -3.10 6.12
C ASN A 70 -2.01 -4.04 4.95
N ILE A 71 -0.73 -4.22 4.63
CA ILE A 71 -0.26 -4.87 3.40
C ILE A 71 -0.74 -6.32 3.23
N ASP A 72 -1.08 -7.00 4.33
CA ASP A 72 -1.70 -8.33 4.39
C ASP A 72 -2.95 -8.43 3.51
N CYS A 73 -3.78 -7.38 3.49
CA CYS A 73 -5.03 -7.33 2.73
C CYS A 73 -4.77 -7.45 1.23
N VAL A 74 -3.69 -6.85 0.74
CA VAL A 74 -3.33 -6.84 -0.68
C VAL A 74 -2.65 -8.14 -1.07
N ASN A 75 -1.90 -8.74 -0.13
CA ASN A 75 -1.19 -9.99 -0.33
C ASN A 75 -2.14 -11.14 -0.73
N GLU A 76 -3.32 -11.23 -0.11
CA GLU A 76 -4.34 -12.21 -0.47
C GLU A 76 -4.89 -12.02 -1.90
N VAL A 77 -4.89 -10.78 -2.40
CA VAL A 77 -5.48 -10.43 -3.70
C VAL A 77 -4.49 -10.63 -4.85
N ILE A 78 -3.27 -10.08 -4.74
CA ILE A 78 -2.29 -10.12 -5.83
C ILE A 78 -1.45 -11.41 -5.81
N GLY A 79 -1.32 -12.02 -4.64
CA GLY A 79 -0.50 -13.20 -4.38
C GLY A 79 0.99 -12.88 -4.25
N ILE A 80 1.70 -13.81 -3.60
CA ILE A 80 3.09 -13.62 -3.17
C ILE A 80 4.05 -13.21 -4.28
N ARG A 81 3.94 -13.80 -5.49
CA ARG A 81 4.93 -13.54 -6.56
C ARG A 81 5.01 -12.07 -6.95
N GLN A 82 3.85 -11.43 -7.11
CA GLN A 82 3.78 -10.02 -7.48
C GLN A 82 4.21 -9.13 -6.32
N LEU A 83 3.86 -9.53 -5.09
CA LEU A 83 4.26 -8.86 -3.86
C LEU A 83 5.79 -8.89 -3.68
N SER A 84 6.42 -10.05 -3.79
CA SER A 84 7.88 -10.19 -3.69
C SER A 84 8.63 -9.41 -4.77
N GLN A 85 8.10 -9.32 -5.99
CA GLN A 85 8.78 -8.60 -7.08
C GLN A 85 8.71 -7.08 -6.93
N SER A 86 7.56 -6.55 -6.50
CA SER A 86 7.34 -5.09 -6.48
C SER A 86 7.44 -4.46 -5.09
N LEU A 87 6.95 -5.13 -4.05
CA LEU A 87 6.87 -4.57 -2.69
C LEU A 87 8.11 -4.91 -1.85
N LEU A 88 8.75 -6.07 -2.04
CA LEU A 88 9.94 -6.44 -1.26
C LEU A 88 11.06 -5.37 -1.34
N PRO A 89 11.40 -4.81 -2.52
CA PRO A 89 12.40 -3.75 -2.58
C PRO A 89 12.01 -2.52 -1.75
N ALA A 90 10.73 -2.13 -1.77
CA ALA A 90 10.21 -1.00 -0.99
C ALA A 90 10.20 -1.31 0.53
N ILE A 91 9.90 -2.55 0.92
CA ILE A 91 9.93 -3.01 2.32
C ILE A 91 11.37 -2.98 2.86
N VAL A 92 12.35 -3.42 2.06
CA VAL A 92 13.77 -3.36 2.44
C VAL A 92 14.21 -1.91 2.64
N GLU A 93 13.80 -1.00 1.75
CA GLU A 93 14.05 0.44 1.90
C GLU A 93 13.41 1.01 3.19
N LEU A 94 12.21 0.56 3.55
CA LEU A 94 11.52 0.94 4.79
C LEU A 94 12.14 0.34 6.06
N ALA A 95 12.90 -0.76 5.95
CA ALA A 95 13.64 -1.30 7.10
C ALA A 95 14.69 -0.29 7.61
N GLU A 96 15.15 0.60 6.72
CA GLU A 96 16.11 1.68 7.03
C GLU A 96 15.41 3.02 7.34
N ASP A 97 14.08 3.03 7.52
CA ASP A 97 13.32 4.26 7.74
C ASP A 97 13.80 5.05 8.96
N SER A 98 13.90 6.37 8.82
CA SER A 98 14.25 7.29 9.92
C SER A 98 13.39 7.13 11.18
N LYS A 99 12.10 6.79 11.03
CA LYS A 99 11.14 6.65 12.13
C LYS A 99 11.09 5.21 12.62
N TRP A 100 11.41 5.04 13.90
CA TRP A 100 11.46 3.72 14.55
C TRP A 100 10.15 2.93 14.46
N ARG A 101 8.98 3.60 14.47
CA ARG A 101 7.68 2.94 14.36
C ARG A 101 7.48 2.26 13.00
N VAL A 102 7.97 2.88 11.94
CA VAL A 102 7.94 2.29 10.59
C VAL A 102 8.83 1.06 10.57
N ARG A 103 10.04 1.15 11.13
CA ARG A 103 10.94 -0.01 11.25
C ARG A 103 10.35 -1.14 12.10
N LEU A 104 9.65 -0.81 13.19
CA LEU A 104 8.95 -1.81 14.02
C LEU A 104 7.87 -2.53 13.21
N ALA A 105 7.05 -1.80 12.45
CA ALA A 105 6.02 -2.41 11.61
C ALA A 105 6.61 -3.40 10.57
N ILE A 106 7.80 -3.09 10.02
CA ILE A 106 8.51 -4.02 9.13
C ILE A 106 8.91 -5.31 9.88
N ILE A 107 9.42 -5.20 11.11
CA ILE A 107 9.79 -6.37 11.92
C ILE A 107 8.55 -7.22 12.23
N GLU A 108 7.42 -6.59 12.53
CA GLU A 108 6.14 -7.28 12.78
C GLU A 108 5.61 -7.96 11.50
N TYR A 109 5.88 -7.39 10.33
CA TYR A 109 5.49 -7.94 9.03
C TYR A 109 6.41 -9.06 8.52
N MET A 110 7.68 -9.08 8.93
CA MET A 110 8.69 -10.06 8.46
C MET A 110 8.26 -11.54 8.58
N PRO A 111 7.58 -12.00 9.66
CA PRO A 111 7.10 -13.38 9.73
C PRO A 111 6.13 -13.75 8.61
N LEU A 112 5.23 -12.83 8.21
CA LEU A 112 4.32 -13.07 7.09
C LEU A 112 5.10 -13.21 5.78
N LEU A 113 6.06 -12.32 5.56
CA LEU A 113 6.92 -12.36 4.37
C LEU A 113 7.74 -13.67 4.32
N ALA A 114 8.31 -14.08 5.46
CA ALA A 114 9.12 -15.30 5.57
C ALA A 114 8.30 -16.58 5.35
N GLY A 115 7.03 -16.60 5.78
CA GLY A 115 6.14 -17.74 5.53
C GLY A 115 5.73 -17.93 4.08
N GLN A 116 6.10 -17.00 3.20
CA GLN A 116 5.69 -17.00 1.79
C GLN A 116 6.87 -17.17 0.81
N LEU A 117 8.11 -17.19 1.31
CA LEU A 117 9.33 -17.53 0.58
C LEU A 117 9.64 -19.03 0.69
#